data_AF-A0A4Z2FIW5-F1
#
_entry.id   AF-A0A4Z2FIW5-F1
#
_cell.length_a   1.000
_cell.length_b   1.000
_cell.length_c   1.000
_cell.angle_alpha   90.00
_cell.angle_beta   90.00
_cell.angle_gamma   90.00
#
_symmetry.space_group_name_H-M   'P 1'
#
loop_
_entity.id
_entity.type
_entity.pdbx_description
1 polymer ?
#
loop_
_entity_poly.entity_id
_entity_poly.type
_entity_poly.pdbx_seq_one_letter_code
_entity_poly.pdbx_strand_id
1 'polypeptide(L)'
;MDSEKKWYMFDGPVDAVWIENMNTVLDDNKKLCLSSGEIIKLTDVMTMMFEVQDLAVASPATVSRCGMVYLEPSILGLQPFTECWLRRVPEALRAFAEQLDSLFARFLQDSVAFVRTSVKEVITSLDSNLTCSLLKLMDCFFKPYVRKEGERPPPQDKLERLKELIEPWFFFSLVWSVGGTGDAASCQRFNW
;
A
#
# COMPACT_ATOMS: atom_id res chain seq x y z
N MET A 1 28.98 -18.96 -18.43
CA MET A 1 27.52 -19.17 -18.26
C MET A 1 27.02 -18.02 -17.42
N ASP A 2 25.96 -17.37 -17.90
CA ASP A 2 25.34 -16.20 -17.26
C ASP A 2 24.92 -16.59 -15.82
N SER A 3 25.59 -16.02 -14.83
CA SER A 3 25.43 -16.37 -13.40
C SER A 3 24.45 -15.43 -12.68
N GLU A 4 23.81 -14.54 -13.44
CA GLU A 4 22.84 -13.58 -12.92
C GLU A 4 21.50 -14.28 -12.64
N LYS A 5 20.96 -14.06 -11.42
CA LYS A 5 19.65 -14.60 -11.03
C LYS A 5 18.53 -13.89 -11.80
N LYS A 6 17.61 -14.68 -12.36
CA LYS A 6 16.45 -14.19 -13.13
C LYS A 6 15.18 -14.48 -12.35
N TRP A 7 14.43 -13.43 -12.02
CA TRP A 7 13.22 -13.53 -11.21
C TRP A 7 11.99 -13.32 -12.10
N TYR A 8 11.03 -14.23 -11.96
CA TYR A 8 9.71 -14.12 -12.58
C TYR A 8 8.70 -13.86 -11.47
N MET A 9 8.12 -12.67 -11.46
CA MET A 9 7.12 -12.23 -10.47
C MET A 9 5.73 -12.33 -11.08
N PHE A 10 4.85 -13.09 -10.43
CA PHE A 10 3.45 -13.20 -10.80
C PHE A 10 2.60 -12.59 -9.69
N ASP A 11 1.99 -11.44 -9.95
CA ASP A 11 1.08 -10.74 -9.01
C ASP A 11 -0.37 -10.97 -9.44
N GLY A 12 -1.16 -11.58 -8.55
CA GLY A 12 -2.58 -11.81 -8.77
C GLY A 12 -3.14 -12.98 -7.97
N PRO A 13 -4.47 -13.16 -7.98
CA PRO A 13 -5.11 -14.27 -7.29
C PRO A 13 -4.74 -15.62 -7.95
N VAL A 14 -4.55 -16.63 -7.11
CA VAL A 14 -4.39 -18.01 -7.58
C VAL A 14 -5.75 -18.59 -7.93
N ASP A 15 -5.81 -19.31 -9.03
CA ASP A 15 -6.97 -20.11 -9.43
C ASP A 15 -6.55 -21.57 -9.60
N ALA A 16 -7.43 -22.48 -9.21
CA ALA A 16 -7.20 -23.92 -9.26
C ALA A 16 -6.84 -24.41 -10.69
N VAL A 17 -7.44 -23.81 -11.73
CA VAL A 17 -7.27 -24.23 -13.12
C VAL A 17 -5.84 -24.04 -13.62
N TRP A 18 -5.21 -22.90 -13.32
CA TRP A 18 -3.88 -22.63 -13.85
C TRP A 18 -2.77 -23.12 -12.92
N ILE A 19 -2.98 -23.10 -11.60
CA ILE A 19 -1.94 -23.53 -10.66
C ILE A 19 -1.67 -25.03 -10.77
N GLU A 20 -2.68 -25.83 -11.11
CA GLU A 20 -2.51 -27.27 -11.33
C GLU A 20 -1.62 -27.57 -12.54
N ASN A 21 -1.77 -26.80 -13.61
CA ASN A 21 -0.92 -26.91 -14.81
C ASN A 21 0.53 -26.48 -14.53
N MET A 22 0.77 -25.70 -13.48
CA MET A 22 2.09 -25.25 -13.05
C MET A 22 2.77 -26.23 -12.09
N ASN A 23 2.08 -27.27 -11.60
CA ASN A 23 2.62 -28.20 -10.60
C ASN A 23 3.96 -28.84 -11.02
N THR A 24 4.17 -29.16 -12.30
CA THR A 24 5.41 -29.80 -12.77
C THR A 24 6.62 -28.86 -12.78
N VAL A 25 6.37 -27.55 -12.90
CA VAL A 25 7.43 -26.55 -12.87
C VAL A 25 7.76 -26.09 -11.46
N LEU A 26 6.77 -26.16 -10.56
CA LEU A 26 6.91 -25.84 -9.14
C LEU A 26 7.50 -26.99 -8.30
N ASP A 27 7.50 -28.21 -8.84
CA ASP A 27 8.13 -29.38 -8.23
C ASP A 27 9.65 -29.43 -8.50
N ASP A 28 10.36 -30.36 -7.86
CA ASP A 28 11.82 -30.59 -8.00
C ASP A 28 12.25 -30.82 -9.46
N ASN A 29 11.30 -31.24 -10.30
CA ASN A 29 11.50 -31.45 -11.73
C ASN A 29 11.85 -30.16 -12.49
N LYS A 30 11.37 -28.99 -12.05
CA LYS A 30 11.57 -27.68 -12.69
C LYS A 30 11.25 -27.69 -14.20
N LYS A 31 10.19 -28.40 -14.61
CA LYS A 31 9.77 -28.56 -16.02
C LYS A 31 8.40 -27.92 -16.25
N LEU A 32 8.36 -26.92 -17.12
CA LEU A 32 7.12 -26.36 -17.64
C LEU A 32 6.68 -27.16 -18.87
N CYS A 33 5.53 -27.81 -18.77
CA CYS A 33 4.91 -28.54 -19.88
C CYS A 33 3.85 -27.65 -20.52
N LEU A 34 4.05 -27.27 -21.78
CA LEU A 34 3.09 -26.48 -22.54
C LEU A 34 2.01 -27.39 -23.13
N SER A 35 0.84 -26.83 -23.41
CA SER A 35 -0.26 -27.54 -24.10
C SER A 35 0.11 -27.95 -25.54
N SER A 36 1.14 -27.33 -26.12
CA SER A 36 1.77 -27.75 -27.38
C SER A 36 2.52 -29.08 -27.29
N GLY A 37 2.80 -29.56 -26.07
CA GLY A 37 3.65 -30.73 -25.80
C GLY A 37 5.13 -30.37 -25.63
N GLU A 38 5.51 -29.10 -25.78
CA GLU A 38 6.88 -28.65 -25.53
C GLU A 38 7.19 -28.64 -24.04
N ILE A 39 8.42 -29.02 -23.70
CA ILE A 39 8.91 -29.10 -22.32
C ILE A 39 10.06 -28.13 -22.16
N ILE A 40 9.86 -27.11 -21.33
CA ILE A 40 10.88 -26.10 -21.01
C ILE A 40 11.39 -26.38 -19.61
N LYS A 41 12.69 -26.64 -19.47
CA LYS A 41 13.32 -26.84 -18.16
C LYS A 41 13.84 -25.51 -17.62
N LEU A 42 13.46 -25.15 -16.40
CA LEU A 42 14.04 -24.02 -15.71
C LEU A 42 15.47 -24.33 -15.28
N THR A 43 16.34 -23.36 -15.49
CA THR A 43 17.73 -23.38 -15.00
C THR A 43 17.79 -22.93 -13.53
N ASP A 44 18.83 -23.31 -12.80
CA ASP A 44 18.97 -22.96 -11.37
C ASP A 44 19.14 -21.47 -11.09
N VAL A 45 19.46 -20.67 -12.11
CA VAL A 45 19.49 -19.20 -11.99
C VAL A 45 18.10 -18.56 -12.02
N MET A 46 17.05 -19.30 -12.42
CA MET A 46 15.68 -18.81 -12.51
C MET A 46 14.94 -19.05 -11.20
N THR A 47 14.19 -18.05 -10.75
CA THR A 47 13.31 -18.14 -9.58
C THR A 47 11.94 -17.60 -9.95
N MET A 48 10.88 -18.36 -9.63
CA MET A 48 9.50 -17.88 -9.75
C MET A 48 8.99 -17.48 -8.36
N MET A 49 8.29 -16.35 -8.28
CA MET A 49 7.58 -15.93 -7.08
C MET A 49 6.15 -15.56 -7.45
N PHE A 50 5.24 -15.87 -6.54
CA PHE A 50 3.83 -15.55 -6.66
C PHE A 50 3.45 -14.63 -5.50
N GLU A 51 2.98 -13.44 -5.82
CA GLU A 51 2.34 -12.54 -4.87
C GLU A 51 0.83 -12.75 -4.97
N VAL A 52 0.25 -13.27 -3.89
CA VAL A 52 -1.13 -13.76 -3.87
C VAL A 52 -1.78 -13.31 -2.58
N GLN A 53 -3.06 -12.93 -2.63
CA GLN A 53 -3.79 -12.51 -1.44
C GLN A 53 -4.09 -13.68 -0.50
N ASP A 54 -4.54 -14.80 -1.07
CA ASP A 54 -4.80 -16.04 -0.35
C ASP A 54 -4.60 -17.25 -1.27
N LEU A 55 -4.52 -18.42 -0.64
CA LEU A 55 -4.36 -19.72 -1.31
C LEU A 55 -5.58 -20.61 -1.07
N ALA A 56 -6.77 -20.04 -0.85
CA ALA A 56 -7.95 -20.80 -0.45
C ALA A 56 -8.38 -21.87 -1.48
N VAL A 57 -8.02 -21.65 -2.75
CA VAL A 57 -8.33 -22.55 -3.88
C VAL A 57 -7.15 -23.45 -4.29
N ALA A 58 -6.00 -23.34 -3.62
CA ALA A 58 -4.85 -24.17 -3.90
C ALA A 58 -4.90 -25.48 -3.09
N SER A 59 -4.56 -26.60 -3.73
CA SER A 59 -4.48 -27.88 -3.03
C SER A 59 -3.29 -27.91 -2.05
N PRO A 60 -3.39 -28.58 -0.89
CA PRO A 60 -2.25 -28.73 0.03
C PRO A 60 -1.01 -29.35 -0.62
N ALA A 61 -1.19 -30.19 -1.64
CA ALA A 61 -0.11 -30.80 -2.40
C ALA A 61 0.64 -29.81 -3.31
N THR A 62 -0.03 -28.76 -3.78
CA THR A 62 0.59 -27.67 -4.55
C THR A 62 1.38 -26.75 -3.62
N VAL A 63 0.79 -26.41 -2.47
CA VAL A 63 1.41 -25.52 -1.47
C VAL A 63 2.65 -26.17 -0.85
N SER A 64 2.66 -27.50 -0.65
CA SER A 64 3.80 -28.21 -0.03
C SER A 64 5.08 -28.22 -0.87
N ARG A 65 4.99 -27.97 -2.17
CA ARG A 65 6.14 -27.91 -3.09
C ARG A 65 6.78 -26.53 -3.17
N CYS A 66 6.11 -25.52 -2.63
CA CYS A 66 6.54 -24.13 -2.73
C CYS A 66 7.00 -23.61 -1.36
N GLY A 67 7.99 -22.70 -1.36
CA GLY A 67 8.35 -21.96 -0.16
C GLY A 67 7.28 -20.91 0.15
N MET A 68 6.64 -21.01 1.33
CA MET A 68 5.61 -20.07 1.76
C MET A 68 6.21 -18.97 2.64
N VAL A 69 5.96 -17.72 2.28
CA VAL A 69 6.30 -16.55 3.09
C VAL A 69 5.00 -15.83 3.43
N TYR A 70 4.60 -15.88 4.69
CA TYR A 70 3.40 -15.19 5.17
C TYR A 70 3.77 -13.78 5.61
N LEU A 71 3.18 -12.78 4.96
CA LEU A 71 3.31 -11.38 5.36
C LEU A 71 1.98 -10.91 5.96
N GLU A 72 1.98 -10.67 7.27
CA GLU A 72 0.81 -10.12 7.93
C GLU A 72 0.82 -8.58 7.84
N PRO A 73 -0.27 -7.93 7.37
CA PRO A 73 -0.32 -6.47 7.25
C PRO A 73 -0.09 -5.73 8.56
N SER A 74 -0.42 -6.35 9.69
CA SER A 74 -0.22 -5.82 11.04
C SER A 74 1.26 -5.61 11.40
N ILE A 75 2.17 -6.39 10.78
CA ILE A 75 3.63 -6.30 11.03
C ILE A 75 4.21 -5.00 10.49
N LEU A 76 3.70 -4.50 9.35
CA LEU A 76 4.20 -3.26 8.74
C LEU A 76 3.72 -2.03 9.54
N GLY A 77 2.50 -2.05 10.05
CA GLY A 77 1.88 -0.91 10.71
C GLY A 77 1.66 0.29 9.77
N LEU A 78 1.20 1.42 10.33
CA LEU A 78 0.88 2.63 9.55
C LEU A 78 2.04 3.61 9.42
N GLN A 79 2.99 3.55 10.36
CA GLN A 79 4.12 4.46 10.45
C GLN A 79 5.02 4.45 9.19
N PRO A 80 5.34 3.29 8.56
CA PRO A 80 6.17 3.31 7.35
C PRO A 80 5.54 4.10 6.19
N PHE A 81 4.21 4.16 6.11
CA PHE A 81 3.50 4.92 5.08
C PHE A 81 3.71 6.42 5.27
N THR A 82 3.56 6.92 6.50
CA THR A 82 3.73 8.34 6.83
C THR A 82 5.20 8.75 6.71
N GLU A 83 6.14 7.92 7.19
CA GLU A 83 7.58 8.18 7.04
C GLU A 83 8.02 8.25 5.57
N CYS A 84 7.60 7.29 4.74
CA CYS A 84 7.93 7.28 3.32
C CYS A 84 7.29 8.46 2.57
N TRP A 85 6.11 8.90 3.01
CA TRP A 85 5.46 10.08 2.45
C TRP A 85 6.17 11.37 2.87
N LEU A 86 6.55 11.52 4.15
CA LEU A 86 7.33 12.66 4.67
C LEU A 86 8.67 12.82 3.96
N ARG A 87 9.33 11.73 3.55
CA ARG A 87 10.57 11.79 2.75
C ARG A 87 10.36 12.34 1.34
N ARG A 88 9.15 12.24 0.79
CA ARG A 88 8.78 12.67 -0.56
C ARG A 88 8.13 14.05 -0.62
N VAL A 89 7.90 14.70 0.53
CA VAL A 89 7.27 16.03 0.55
C VAL A 89 8.14 17.07 -0.16
N PRO A 90 7.52 18.07 -0.81
CA PRO A 90 8.24 19.20 -1.42
C PRO A 90 9.16 19.91 -0.44
N GLU A 91 10.24 20.50 -0.96
CA GLU A 91 11.24 21.23 -0.16
C GLU A 91 10.61 22.35 0.69
N ALA A 92 9.61 23.05 0.13
CA ALA A 92 8.85 24.09 0.83
C ALA A 92 8.13 23.60 2.10
N LEU A 93 7.80 22.31 2.17
CA LEU A 93 7.08 21.69 3.27
C LEU A 93 8.00 20.96 4.25
N ARG A 94 9.30 20.83 3.93
CA ARG A 94 10.26 20.12 4.78
C ARG A 94 10.40 20.74 6.17
N ALA A 95 10.26 22.06 6.27
CA ALA A 95 10.25 22.78 7.55
C ALA A 95 9.08 22.39 8.46
N PHE A 96 8.00 21.83 7.89
CA PHE A 96 6.81 21.40 8.63
C PHE A 96 6.72 19.87 8.78
N ALA A 97 7.75 19.14 8.35
CA ALA A 97 7.75 17.68 8.42
C ALA A 97 7.56 17.16 9.85
N GLU A 98 8.20 17.79 10.84
CA GLU A 98 8.05 17.43 12.26
C GLU A 98 6.62 17.69 12.77
N GLN A 99 6.00 18.80 12.35
CA GLN A 99 4.61 19.10 12.71
C GLN A 99 3.66 18.05 12.11
N LEU A 100 3.85 17.70 10.84
CA LEU A 100 3.06 16.67 10.17
C LEU A 100 3.25 15.29 10.82
N ASP A 101 4.49 14.91 11.14
CA ASP A 101 4.79 13.65 11.83
C ASP A 101 4.10 13.58 13.20
N SER A 102 4.15 14.66 13.97
CA SER A 102 3.43 14.76 15.25
C SER A 102 1.91 14.61 15.08
N LEU A 103 1.32 15.15 14.01
CA LEU A 103 -0.11 15.01 13.72
C LEU A 103 -0.46 13.57 13.35
N PHE A 104 0.33 12.92 12.50
CA PHE A 104 0.14 11.51 12.16
C PHE A 104 0.24 10.63 13.40
N ALA A 105 1.30 10.77 14.19
CA ALA A 105 1.51 9.96 15.40
C ALA A 105 0.38 10.12 16.42
N ARG A 106 -0.17 11.34 16.55
CA ARG A 106 -1.21 11.63 17.54
C ARG A 106 -2.61 11.21 17.12
N PHE A 107 -2.94 11.29 15.83
CA PHE A 107 -4.33 11.15 15.39
C PHE A 107 -4.58 9.96 14.47
N LEU A 108 -3.61 9.52 13.68
CA LEU A 108 -3.86 8.52 12.63
C LEU A 108 -4.26 7.17 13.23
N GLN A 109 -3.46 6.65 14.15
CA GLN A 109 -3.70 5.33 14.74
C GLN A 109 -5.00 5.30 15.54
N ASP A 110 -5.25 6.32 16.36
CA ASP A 110 -6.47 6.43 17.16
C ASP A 110 -7.73 6.60 16.28
N SER A 111 -7.63 7.34 15.18
CA SER A 111 -8.75 7.51 14.24
C SER A 111 -9.08 6.20 13.53
N VAL A 112 -8.07 5.44 13.10
CA VAL A 112 -8.28 4.11 12.50
C VAL A 112 -8.87 3.15 13.54
N ALA A 113 -8.35 3.14 14.77
CA ALA A 113 -8.89 2.31 15.84
C ALA A 113 -10.35 2.67 16.17
N PHE A 114 -10.70 3.96 16.15
CA PHE A 114 -12.07 4.42 16.31
C PHE A 114 -12.97 3.91 15.19
N VAL A 115 -12.52 3.95 13.93
CA VAL A 115 -13.29 3.38 12.81
C VAL A 115 -13.54 1.89 13.01
N ARG A 116 -12.51 1.13 13.43
CA ARG A 116 -12.62 -0.32 13.64
C ARG A 116 -13.55 -0.72 14.78
N THR A 117 -13.68 0.13 15.79
CA THR A 117 -14.47 -0.18 17.01
C THR A 117 -15.86 0.42 17.00
N SER A 118 -16.01 1.62 16.42
CA SER A 118 -17.18 2.47 16.65
C SER A 118 -17.94 2.84 15.38
N VAL A 119 -17.37 2.58 14.20
CA VAL A 119 -17.96 2.92 12.89
C VAL A 119 -18.38 1.65 12.18
N LYS A 120 -19.60 1.67 11.62
CA LYS A 120 -20.05 0.61 10.72
C LYS A 120 -19.67 0.98 9.29
N GLU A 121 -18.72 0.26 8.73
CA GLU A 121 -18.34 0.44 7.32
C GLU A 121 -19.30 -0.31 6.39
N VAL A 122 -19.68 0.35 5.29
CA VAL A 122 -20.51 -0.29 4.25
C VAL A 122 -19.69 -1.31 3.46
N ILE A 123 -18.41 -1.03 3.24
CA ILE A 123 -17.44 -1.89 2.57
C ILE A 123 -16.21 -1.98 3.47
N THR A 124 -15.76 -3.19 3.76
CA THR A 124 -14.56 -3.43 4.57
C THR A 124 -13.34 -2.78 3.93
N SER A 125 -12.69 -1.89 4.67
CA SER A 125 -11.46 -1.23 4.25
C SER A 125 -10.21 -1.85 4.89
N LEU A 126 -9.04 -1.54 4.34
CA LEU A 126 -7.74 -1.85 4.95
C LEU A 126 -7.16 -0.58 5.57
N ASP A 127 -6.51 -0.69 6.73
CA ASP A 127 -5.92 0.46 7.44
C ASP A 127 -4.85 1.17 6.60
N SER A 128 -4.10 0.39 5.82
CA SER A 128 -3.14 0.89 4.83
C SER A 128 -3.81 1.71 3.72
N ASN A 129 -4.98 1.27 3.24
CA ASN A 129 -5.74 1.99 2.21
C ASN A 129 -6.34 3.29 2.74
N LEU A 130 -6.84 3.29 3.98
CA LEU A 130 -7.32 4.51 4.65
C LEU A 130 -6.18 5.52 4.80
N THR A 131 -5.02 5.06 5.27
CA THR A 131 -3.81 5.88 5.41
C THR A 131 -3.33 6.40 4.05
N CYS A 132 -3.28 5.55 3.03
CA CYS A 132 -2.91 6.00 1.67
C CYS A 132 -3.89 7.03 1.12
N SER A 133 -5.18 6.93 1.44
CA SER A 133 -6.20 7.90 1.02
C SER A 133 -6.01 9.25 1.72
N LEU A 134 -5.69 9.26 3.01
CA LEU A 134 -5.30 10.46 3.76
C LEU A 134 -4.12 11.16 3.08
N LEU A 135 -3.05 10.40 2.80
CA LEU A 135 -1.83 10.94 2.20
C LEU A 135 -2.08 11.50 0.79
N LYS A 136 -2.91 10.83 -0.02
CA LYS A 136 -3.31 11.31 -1.36
C LYS A 136 -4.11 12.62 -1.29
N LEU A 137 -4.99 12.77 -0.31
CA LEU A 137 -5.72 14.04 -0.11
C LEU A 137 -4.79 15.17 0.31
N MET A 138 -3.84 14.89 1.20
CA MET A 138 -2.79 15.84 1.57
C MET A 138 -1.95 16.26 0.36
N ASP A 139 -1.56 15.32 -0.51
CA ASP A 139 -0.83 15.61 -1.75
C ASP A 139 -1.61 16.55 -2.68
N CYS A 140 -2.94 16.46 -2.72
CA CYS A 140 -3.77 17.38 -3.51
C CYS A 140 -3.64 18.82 -3.04
N PHE A 141 -3.60 19.06 -1.72
CA PHE A 141 -3.39 20.40 -1.16
C PHE A 141 -1.97 20.91 -1.34
N PHE A 142 -0.98 20.00 -1.37
CA PHE A 142 0.43 20.34 -1.51
C PHE A 142 0.91 20.45 -2.94
N LYS A 143 0.15 19.93 -3.92
CA LYS A 143 0.46 20.03 -5.36
C LYS A 143 0.85 21.43 -5.85
N PRO A 144 0.23 22.54 -5.39
CA PRO A 144 0.64 23.89 -5.78
C PRO A 144 2.02 24.34 -5.24
N TYR A 145 2.58 23.63 -4.26
CA TYR A 145 3.87 23.93 -3.63
C TYR A 145 4.99 23.00 -4.13
N VAL A 146 4.65 22.04 -4.99
CA VAL A 146 5.62 21.21 -5.70
C VAL A 146 6.32 22.08 -6.75
N ARG A 147 7.62 22.29 -6.58
CA ARG A 147 8.42 23.03 -7.56
C ARG A 147 8.51 22.23 -8.85
N LYS A 148 7.92 22.74 -9.94
CA LYS A 148 8.20 22.22 -11.28
C LYS A 148 9.43 22.89 -11.87
N GLU A 149 10.15 22.14 -12.69
CA GLU A 149 11.34 22.64 -13.39
C GLU A 149 10.95 23.82 -14.29
N GLY A 150 11.54 25.00 -14.04
CA GLY A 150 11.23 26.25 -14.75
C GLY A 150 10.17 27.16 -14.11
N GLU A 151 9.50 26.74 -13.03
CA GLU A 151 8.55 27.60 -12.29
C GLU A 151 9.23 28.44 -11.21
N ARG A 152 8.72 29.66 -10.99
CA ARG A 152 9.17 30.54 -9.89
C ARG A 152 8.81 29.89 -8.55
N PRO A 153 9.65 30.05 -7.51
CA PRO A 153 9.30 29.57 -6.18
C PRO A 153 7.97 30.19 -5.72
N PRO A 154 7.16 29.45 -4.94
CA PRO A 154 5.93 29.99 -4.39
C PRO A 154 6.20 31.29 -3.60
N PRO A 155 5.31 32.31 -3.68
CA PRO A 155 5.46 33.56 -2.95
C PRO A 155 5.63 33.33 -1.45
N GLN A 156 6.46 34.13 -0.78
CA GLN A 156 6.70 34.02 0.67
C GLN A 156 5.41 34.12 1.48
N ASP A 157 4.49 35.01 1.11
CA ASP A 157 3.17 35.12 1.77
C ASP A 157 2.37 33.81 1.76
N LYS A 158 2.50 32.99 0.70
CA LYS A 158 1.84 31.67 0.65
C LYS A 158 2.52 30.66 1.56
N LEU A 159 3.84 30.76 1.72
CA LEU A 159 4.61 29.89 2.60
C LEU A 159 4.34 30.19 4.07
N GLU A 160 4.17 31.47 4.44
CA GLU A 160 3.80 31.85 5.81
C GLU A 160 2.42 31.31 6.20
N ARG A 161 1.46 31.37 5.27
CA ARG A 161 0.12 30.81 5.48
C ARG A 161 0.09 29.28 5.58
N LEU A 162 1.11 28.56 5.10
CA LEU A 162 1.14 27.10 5.23
C LEU A 162 1.09 26.66 6.70
N LYS A 163 1.75 27.39 7.59
CA LYS A 163 1.77 27.07 9.02
C LYS A 163 0.36 26.97 9.62
N GLU A 164 -0.54 27.86 9.19
CA GLU A 164 -1.92 27.92 9.65
C GLU A 164 -2.84 26.93 8.92
N LEU A 165 -2.47 26.53 7.70
CA LEU A 165 -3.29 25.69 6.83
C LEU A 165 -3.02 24.19 6.99
N ILE A 166 -1.84 23.80 7.46
CA ILE A 166 -1.44 22.39 7.60
C ILE A 166 -2.38 21.62 8.53
N GLU A 167 -2.69 22.17 9.70
CA GLU A 167 -3.59 21.51 10.67
C GLU A 167 -5.02 21.35 10.11
N PRO A 168 -5.69 22.41 9.61
CA PRO A 168 -7.00 22.28 8.98
C PRO A 168 -7.02 21.31 7.81
N TRP A 169 -5.99 21.31 6.95
CA TRP A 169 -5.90 20.38 5.82
C TRP A 169 -5.69 18.94 6.27
N PHE A 170 -4.90 18.72 7.33
CA PHE A 170 -4.73 17.40 7.93
C PHE A 170 -6.06 16.86 8.45
N PHE A 171 -6.79 17.63 9.28
CA PHE A 171 -8.08 17.18 9.81
C PHE A 171 -9.13 16.99 8.72
N PHE A 172 -9.18 17.89 7.73
CA PHE A 172 -10.04 17.71 6.57
C PHE A 172 -9.72 16.40 5.86
N SER A 173 -8.44 16.16 5.57
CA SER A 173 -8.00 14.95 4.86
C SER A 173 -8.27 13.69 5.69
N LEU A 174 -8.14 13.75 7.02
CA LEU A 174 -8.40 12.65 7.95
C LEU A 174 -9.88 12.27 7.97
N VAL A 175 -10.77 13.25 8.07
CA VAL A 175 -12.22 13.03 8.05
C VAL A 175 -12.68 12.46 6.71
N TRP A 176 -12.21 13.03 5.59
CA TRP A 176 -12.62 12.61 4.25
C TRP A 176 -11.94 11.34 3.74
N SER A 177 -10.96 10.80 4.46
CA SER A 177 -10.33 9.52 4.13
C SER A 177 -10.71 8.42 5.13
N VAL A 178 -10.27 8.54 6.38
CA VAL A 178 -10.47 7.54 7.44
C VAL A 178 -11.94 7.53 7.87
N GLY A 179 -12.54 8.70 8.07
CA GLY A 179 -13.95 8.82 8.45
C GLY A 179 -14.95 8.58 7.29
N GLY A 180 -14.48 8.66 6.04
CA GLY A 180 -15.34 8.60 4.85
C GLY A 180 -15.94 7.23 4.53
N THR A 181 -15.44 6.15 5.14
CA THR A 181 -15.93 4.78 4.91
C THR A 181 -17.12 4.39 5.79
N GLY A 182 -17.47 5.22 6.77
CA GLY A 182 -18.60 5.00 7.66
C GLY A 182 -19.97 5.20 6.99
N ASP A 183 -20.99 4.57 7.54
CA ASP A 183 -22.38 4.88 7.19
C ASP A 183 -22.79 6.29 7.66
N ALA A 184 -23.90 6.81 7.14
CA ALA A 184 -24.34 8.18 7.40
C ALA A 184 -24.52 8.48 8.91
N ALA A 185 -24.89 7.48 9.71
CA ALA A 185 -25.01 7.60 11.17
C ALA A 185 -23.65 7.64 11.86
N SER A 186 -22.69 6.82 11.42
CA SER A 186 -21.33 6.81 11.98
C SER A 186 -20.54 8.07 11.59
N CYS A 187 -20.78 8.65 10.40
CA CYS A 187 -20.18 9.92 10.00
C CYS A 187 -20.54 11.07 10.96
N GLN A 188 -21.74 11.07 11.54
CA GLN A 188 -22.12 12.05 12.56
C GLN A 188 -21.35 11.88 13.88
N ARG A 189 -20.88 10.66 14.18
CA ARG A 189 -20.06 10.38 15.36
C ARG A 189 -18.57 10.68 15.12
N PHE A 190 -18.17 10.74 13.86
CA PHE A 190 -16.81 11.07 13.42
C PHE A 190 -16.63 12.59 13.23
N ASN A 191 -17.70 13.32 12.90
CA ASN A 191 -17.72 14.77 12.90
C ASN A 191 -17.72 15.28 14.35
N TRP A 192 -16.60 15.89 14.74
CA TRP A 192 -16.45 16.62 16.00
C TRP A 192 -17.35 17.85 16.07
#